data_AF-A0A427XJ40-F1
#
_entry.id   AF-A0A427XJ40-F1
#
_cell.length_a   1.000
_cell.length_b   1.000
_cell.length_c   1.000
_cell.angle_alpha   90.00
_cell.angle_beta   90.00
_cell.angle_gamma   90.00
#
_symmetry.space_group_name_H-M   'P 1'
#
loop_
_entity.id
_entity.type
_entity.pdbx_description
1 polymer ?
#
loop_
_entity_poly.entity_id
_entity_poly.type
_entity_poly.pdbx_seq_one_letter_code
_entity_poly.pdbx_strand_id
1 'polypeptide(L)'
;MLLSSAFTALTALLPLASALPQISRKGKYLFDPSGNRFYIKGVAYQPQGALAASSEANDANGGFPEPSSYIDPLSSGSNCTRDIPYLQQLGVNAVRVYSVNSSLNHDDCMSALDTAGIYVLLDVSLPLNGSIDRASPAWTTNLLDQYITTINKFNGYSNVLAYNVGNEVINTVNNTAAAPFVKAAARDTKAYLTSIGSKALVGYSATDGEPDFRTQLADYMTCGNDSVTIDLYGLNNYEWCGDSTYNTSGWNTIVSDFTNITVPVYMSEYGCITSPPRLWTEVAALFSTPVSDVFSGGVAFSYFPTSDGYGMVTFSSDGNTVTTSDDFTRLATQYNATSPPNSPAQSSVTATELTCPDESSSLLASTNLPPTPQESVCDCINSQALACRIIAATADSPNKIGALTDYACSLLGSSNSTVTCSSIAGDGTTGVYGQLAMCSPEIKLNYVMSAWYESNGLASSCDFDGNATLSSNMPNTADDANTAAQACLANQSTVVTPTAQSGNAPAATSTASTGSGSGTTSSSGKASAAVAVMGMPSIAVLAVTAVGVVLGAAAIVA
;
A
#
# COMPACT_ATOMS: atom_id res chain seq x y z
N MET A 1 77.28 -4.09 -10.59
CA MET A 1 76.25 -4.17 -9.53
C MET A 1 75.14 -3.21 -9.88
N LEU A 2 74.04 -3.70 -10.46
CA LEU A 2 72.81 -2.93 -10.69
C LEU A 2 71.69 -3.79 -10.12
N LEU A 3 71.21 -3.41 -8.93
CA LEU A 3 70.06 -4.06 -8.29
C LEU A 3 68.80 -3.66 -9.06
N SER A 4 68.09 -4.65 -9.60
CA SER A 4 66.74 -4.47 -10.15
C SER A 4 65.73 -4.68 -9.04
N SER A 5 65.08 -3.59 -8.62
CA SER A 5 63.97 -3.61 -7.67
C SER A 5 62.70 -4.12 -8.38
N ALA A 6 62.23 -5.30 -8.01
CA ALA A 6 60.95 -5.83 -8.45
C ALA A 6 59.82 -5.15 -7.65
N PHE A 7 58.98 -4.37 -8.34
CA PHE A 7 57.75 -3.81 -7.77
C PHE A 7 56.64 -4.87 -7.94
N THR A 8 56.27 -5.55 -6.85
CA THR A 8 55.12 -6.46 -6.83
C THR A 8 53.85 -5.63 -6.62
N ALA A 9 53.10 -5.38 -7.70
CA ALA A 9 51.81 -4.72 -7.63
C ALA A 9 50.77 -5.70 -7.05
N LEU A 10 50.42 -5.51 -5.78
CA LEU A 10 49.30 -6.20 -5.13
C LEU A 10 47.99 -5.58 -5.63
N THR A 11 47.37 -6.19 -6.64
CA THR A 11 46.02 -5.84 -7.08
C THR A 11 45.03 -6.34 -6.04
N ALA A 12 44.51 -5.42 -5.22
CA ALA A 12 43.36 -5.68 -4.37
C ALA A 12 42.15 -5.96 -5.28
N LEU A 13 41.75 -7.22 -5.39
CA LEU A 13 40.44 -7.59 -5.89
C LEU A 13 39.42 -7.08 -4.87
N LEU A 14 38.86 -5.89 -5.11
CA LEU A 14 37.61 -5.48 -4.49
C LEU A 14 36.57 -6.52 -4.90
N PRO A 15 35.88 -7.20 -3.96
CA PRO A 15 34.73 -8.00 -4.32
C PRO A 15 33.71 -7.03 -4.93
N LEU A 16 33.45 -7.19 -6.24
CA LEU A 16 32.26 -6.62 -6.85
C LEU A 16 31.09 -7.29 -6.13
N ALA A 17 30.42 -6.57 -5.23
CA ALA A 17 29.13 -7.00 -4.73
C ALA A 17 28.22 -7.17 -5.95
N SER A 18 27.90 -8.41 -6.29
CA SER A 18 26.93 -8.70 -7.34
C SER A 18 25.56 -8.36 -6.78
N ALA A 19 24.84 -7.49 -7.47
CA ALA A 19 23.41 -7.28 -7.26
C ALA A 19 22.69 -8.63 -7.13
N LEU A 20 21.65 -8.69 -6.29
CA LEU A 20 20.85 -9.90 -6.18
C LEU A 20 20.24 -10.31 -7.51
N PRO A 21 20.19 -11.62 -7.80
CA PRO A 21 19.67 -12.10 -9.07
C PRO A 21 18.18 -11.78 -9.20
N GLN A 22 17.77 -11.31 -10.37
CA GLN A 22 16.36 -11.03 -10.60
C GLN A 22 15.51 -12.31 -10.52
N ILE A 23 14.50 -12.32 -9.65
CA ILE A 23 13.51 -13.39 -9.59
C ILE A 23 12.45 -13.16 -10.66
N SER A 24 12.01 -14.23 -11.32
CA SER A 24 11.00 -14.20 -12.38
C SER A 24 9.84 -15.14 -12.05
N ARG A 25 8.66 -14.85 -12.60
CA ARG A 25 7.54 -15.80 -12.57
C ARG A 25 7.44 -16.57 -13.89
N LYS A 26 6.98 -17.81 -13.81
CA LYS A 26 6.49 -18.57 -14.96
C LYS A 26 5.34 -19.45 -14.49
N GLY A 27 4.17 -19.30 -15.11
CA GLY A 27 2.93 -19.85 -14.55
C GLY A 27 2.75 -19.41 -13.10
N LYS A 28 2.34 -20.34 -12.23
CA LYS A 28 2.11 -20.08 -10.81
C LYS A 28 3.36 -20.16 -9.91
N TYR A 29 4.54 -20.12 -10.49
CA TYR A 29 5.79 -20.40 -9.77
C TYR A 29 6.81 -19.28 -9.96
N LEU A 30 7.54 -18.96 -8.89
CA LEU A 30 8.72 -18.09 -8.92
C LEU A 30 10.00 -18.90 -9.16
N PHE A 31 10.96 -18.30 -9.86
CA PHE A 31 12.23 -18.90 -10.24
C PHE A 31 13.40 -17.91 -10.14
N ASP A 32 14.56 -18.42 -9.71
CA ASP A 32 15.83 -17.72 -9.87
C ASP A 32 16.33 -17.79 -11.34
N PRO A 33 17.38 -17.03 -11.73
CA PRO A 33 17.93 -17.07 -13.08
C PRO A 33 18.55 -18.42 -13.50
N SER A 34 18.80 -19.32 -12.55
CA SER A 34 19.28 -20.68 -12.83
C SER A 34 18.12 -21.65 -13.14
N GLY A 35 16.87 -21.18 -13.02
CA GLY A 35 15.66 -21.96 -13.23
C GLY A 35 15.23 -22.79 -12.03
N ASN A 36 15.81 -22.55 -10.84
CA ASN A 36 15.37 -23.19 -9.60
C ASN A 36 14.18 -22.46 -9.02
N ARG A 37 13.29 -23.20 -8.34
CA ARG A 37 12.16 -22.64 -7.60
C ARG A 37 12.65 -21.63 -6.57
N PHE A 38 12.07 -20.44 -6.60
CA PHE A 38 12.22 -19.44 -5.56
C PHE A 38 11.01 -19.49 -4.62
N TYR A 39 11.27 -19.56 -3.32
CA TYR A 39 10.26 -19.49 -2.27
C TYR A 39 10.52 -18.25 -1.42
N ILE A 40 9.49 -17.45 -1.20
CA ILE A 40 9.52 -16.31 -0.28
C ILE A 40 9.60 -16.88 1.13
N LYS A 41 10.70 -16.63 1.81
CA LYS A 41 10.88 -16.88 3.24
C LYS A 41 11.09 -15.54 3.90
N GLY A 42 10.00 -14.87 4.25
CA GLY A 42 10.02 -13.47 4.62
C GLY A 42 9.56 -13.16 6.03
N VAL A 43 9.78 -11.93 6.45
CA VAL A 43 9.21 -11.36 7.69
C VAL A 43 8.67 -9.97 7.43
N ALA A 44 7.54 -9.63 8.04
CA ALA A 44 6.97 -8.29 8.02
C ALA A 44 7.91 -7.33 8.80
N TYR A 45 8.40 -6.30 8.10
CA TYR A 45 9.46 -5.41 8.58
C TYR A 45 8.99 -3.95 8.53
N GLN A 46 8.02 -3.61 9.38
CA GLN A 46 7.49 -2.25 9.51
C GLN A 46 7.22 -1.93 10.98
N PRO A 47 7.85 -0.88 11.55
CA PRO A 47 7.48 -0.36 12.85
C PRO A 47 6.04 0.15 12.82
N GLN A 48 5.27 -0.15 13.88
CA GLN A 48 3.88 0.27 13.97
C GLN A 48 3.77 1.81 14.00
N GLY A 49 2.92 2.35 13.12
CA GLY A 49 2.54 3.76 13.14
C GLY A 49 1.51 4.08 14.23
N ALA A 50 1.02 5.32 14.26
CA ALA A 50 -0.07 5.69 15.15
C ALA A 50 -1.37 5.01 14.72
N LEU A 51 -2.00 4.26 15.61
CA LEU A 51 -3.32 3.67 15.37
C LEU A 51 -4.34 4.80 15.19
N ALA A 52 -5.20 4.68 14.18
CA ALA A 52 -6.37 5.53 14.06
C ALA A 52 -7.49 5.04 15.00
N ALA A 53 -8.36 5.98 15.40
CA ALA A 53 -9.53 5.65 16.19
C ALA A 53 -10.55 4.88 15.33
N SER A 54 -11.18 3.85 15.90
CA SER A 54 -12.34 3.21 15.28
C SER A 54 -13.48 4.21 15.14
N SER A 55 -14.24 4.08 14.06
CA SER A 55 -15.44 4.87 13.78
C SER A 55 -16.54 3.97 13.23
N GLU A 56 -17.81 4.39 13.36
CA GLU A 56 -18.95 3.68 12.77
C GLU A 56 -18.77 3.46 11.26
N ALA A 57 -18.12 4.41 10.57
CA ALA A 57 -17.79 4.29 9.16
C ALA A 57 -16.74 3.19 8.89
N ASN A 58 -15.73 3.03 9.76
CA ASN A 58 -14.79 1.92 9.63
C ASN A 58 -15.48 0.59 9.88
N ASP A 59 -16.33 0.50 10.91
CA ASP A 59 -17.07 -0.72 11.24
C ASP A 59 -17.98 -1.16 10.08
N ALA A 60 -18.69 -0.21 9.45
CA ALA A 60 -19.54 -0.48 8.30
C ALA A 60 -18.78 -0.97 7.05
N ASN A 61 -17.47 -0.68 6.97
CA ASN A 61 -16.62 -0.98 5.82
C ASN A 61 -15.49 -1.96 6.18
N GLY A 62 -15.73 -2.90 7.11
CA GLY A 62 -14.81 -3.99 7.41
C GLY A 62 -13.86 -3.75 8.59
N GLY A 63 -14.18 -2.82 9.49
CA GLY A 63 -13.77 -2.81 10.90
C GLY A 63 -12.34 -2.34 11.23
N PHE A 64 -11.42 -2.31 10.27
CA PHE A 64 -10.03 -1.94 10.53
C PHE A 64 -9.72 -0.51 10.11
N PRO A 65 -9.46 0.41 11.07
CA PRO A 65 -9.06 1.77 10.75
C PRO A 65 -7.63 1.77 10.22
N GLU A 66 -7.40 2.48 9.12
CA GLU A 66 -6.06 2.66 8.55
C GLU A 66 -5.20 3.51 9.50
N PRO A 67 -3.91 3.17 9.73
CA PRO A 67 -3.04 3.96 10.60
C PRO A 67 -3.01 5.45 10.23
N SER A 68 -2.94 6.32 11.23
CA SER A 68 -2.87 7.78 11.01
C SER A 68 -1.45 8.29 10.75
N SER A 69 -0.45 7.42 10.83
CA SER A 69 0.93 7.72 10.46
C SER A 69 1.68 6.42 10.15
N TYR A 70 2.90 6.55 9.64
CA TYR A 70 3.82 5.44 9.44
C TYR A 70 5.26 5.87 9.68
N ILE A 71 6.12 4.87 9.94
CA ILE A 71 7.57 5.04 10.12
C ILE A 71 8.25 4.26 9.01
N ASP A 72 9.05 4.92 8.18
CA ASP A 72 9.82 4.27 7.11
C ASP A 72 11.00 3.48 7.71
N PRO A 73 11.00 2.13 7.62
CA PRO A 73 12.07 1.31 8.16
C PRO A 73 13.32 1.28 7.27
N LEU A 74 13.19 1.69 6.01
CA LEU A 74 14.25 1.62 5.00
C LEU A 74 15.02 2.94 4.88
N SER A 75 14.56 4.02 5.51
CA SER A 75 15.22 5.33 5.44
C SER A 75 16.39 5.53 6.40
N SER A 76 16.75 4.50 7.19
CA SER A 76 17.84 4.58 8.17
C SER A 76 18.83 3.43 8.01
N GLY A 77 19.99 3.72 7.42
CA GLY A 77 21.07 2.75 7.26
C GLY A 77 21.55 2.15 8.59
N SER A 78 21.58 2.94 9.67
CA SER A 78 21.96 2.44 11.01
C SER A 78 20.94 1.45 11.58
N ASN A 79 19.65 1.72 11.42
CA ASN A 79 18.60 0.82 11.90
C ASN A 79 18.60 -0.48 11.10
N CYS A 80 18.72 -0.41 9.78
CA CYS A 80 18.82 -1.61 8.94
C CYS A 80 20.06 -2.43 9.27
N THR A 81 21.23 -1.78 9.43
CA THR A 81 22.48 -2.48 9.80
C THR A 81 22.39 -3.14 11.18
N ARG A 82 21.69 -2.51 12.13
CA ARG A 82 21.39 -3.11 13.45
C ARG A 82 20.53 -4.37 13.32
N ASP A 83 19.53 -4.34 12.44
CA ASP A 83 18.52 -5.40 12.32
C ASP A 83 18.96 -6.58 11.43
N ILE A 84 19.83 -6.35 10.43
CA ILE A 84 20.30 -7.37 9.48
C ILE A 84 20.85 -8.64 10.13
N PRO A 85 21.70 -8.59 11.18
CA PRO A 85 22.17 -9.80 11.85
C PRO A 85 21.03 -10.70 12.36
N TYR A 86 19.91 -10.10 12.80
CA TYR A 86 18.73 -10.82 13.26
C TYR A 86 17.89 -11.35 12.10
N LEU A 87 17.76 -10.59 11.01
CA LEU A 87 17.13 -11.10 9.78
C LEU A 87 17.90 -12.30 9.22
N GLN A 88 19.24 -12.25 9.22
CA GLN A 88 20.10 -13.37 8.84
C GLN A 88 19.96 -14.55 9.81
N GLN A 89 19.82 -14.30 11.12
CA GLN A 89 19.57 -15.35 12.11
C GLN A 89 18.22 -16.06 11.89
N LEU A 90 17.17 -15.33 11.49
CA LEU A 90 15.90 -15.94 11.06
C LEU A 90 16.06 -16.79 9.81
N GLY A 91 17.08 -16.52 8.99
CA GLY A 91 17.32 -17.19 7.71
C GLY A 91 16.37 -16.70 6.61
N VAL A 92 15.80 -15.49 6.74
CA VAL A 92 14.89 -14.90 5.75
C VAL A 92 15.64 -14.48 4.49
N ASN A 93 14.97 -14.59 3.35
CA ASN A 93 15.44 -14.06 2.06
C ASN A 93 14.61 -12.87 1.58
N ALA A 94 13.59 -12.45 2.34
CA ALA A 94 12.73 -11.34 1.97
C ALA A 94 12.22 -10.58 3.20
N VAL A 95 11.90 -9.31 3.01
CA VAL A 95 11.10 -8.51 3.95
C VAL A 95 9.89 -7.93 3.22
N ARG A 96 8.75 -7.84 3.92
CA ARG A 96 7.61 -7.05 3.45
C ARG A 96 7.56 -5.72 4.18
N VAL A 97 7.51 -4.63 3.43
CA VAL A 97 7.49 -3.25 3.92
C VAL A 97 6.22 -2.58 3.40
N TYR A 98 5.40 -2.08 4.31
CA TYR A 98 4.04 -1.60 4.04
C TYR A 98 3.99 -0.12 3.67
N SER A 99 4.98 0.67 4.10
CA SER A 99 5.00 2.12 3.85
C SER A 99 6.41 2.69 3.91
N VAL A 100 6.75 3.52 2.93
CA VAL A 100 8.03 4.22 2.81
C VAL A 100 7.79 5.71 2.53
N ASN A 101 8.74 6.57 2.87
CA ASN A 101 8.71 7.97 2.48
C ASN A 101 9.62 8.18 1.27
N SER A 102 9.02 8.28 0.09
CA SER A 102 9.70 8.44 -1.20
C SER A 102 10.57 9.70 -1.32
N SER A 103 10.47 10.64 -0.38
CA SER A 103 11.33 11.83 -0.30
C SER A 103 12.67 11.61 0.44
N LEU A 104 12.83 10.50 1.17
CA LEU A 104 14.05 10.20 1.94
C LEU A 104 15.09 9.44 1.11
N ASN A 105 16.30 9.21 1.63
CA ASN A 105 17.29 8.33 0.99
C ASN A 105 17.18 6.91 1.57
N HIS A 106 17.28 5.90 0.71
CA HIS A 106 17.18 4.47 1.08
C HIS A 106 18.41 3.66 0.69
N ASP A 107 19.45 4.29 0.15
CA ASP A 107 20.60 3.63 -0.49
C ASP A 107 21.33 2.71 0.49
N ASP A 108 21.63 3.21 1.70
CA ASP A 108 22.38 2.46 2.72
C ASP A 108 21.62 1.21 3.15
N CYS A 109 20.31 1.32 3.40
CA CYS A 109 19.50 0.19 3.85
C CYS A 109 19.31 -0.84 2.73
N MET A 110 18.94 -0.39 1.53
CA MET A 110 18.69 -1.27 0.39
C MET A 110 19.96 -2.02 -0.03
N SER A 111 21.11 -1.35 -0.02
CA SER A 111 22.42 -1.97 -0.25
C SER A 111 22.78 -3.01 0.81
N ALA A 112 22.50 -2.72 2.09
CA ALA A 112 22.77 -3.65 3.17
C ALA A 112 21.86 -4.90 3.10
N LEU A 113 20.59 -4.73 2.73
CA LEU A 113 19.66 -5.85 2.47
C LEU A 113 20.09 -6.68 1.25
N ASP A 114 20.48 -6.04 0.14
CA ASP A 114 20.98 -6.71 -1.06
C ASP A 114 22.23 -7.54 -0.74
N THR A 115 23.19 -6.95 -0.02
CA THR A 115 24.40 -7.64 0.47
C THR A 115 24.07 -8.84 1.37
N ALA A 116 23.00 -8.75 2.15
CA ALA A 116 22.54 -9.81 3.04
C ALA A 116 21.72 -10.91 2.32
N GLY A 117 21.43 -10.77 1.03
CA GLY A 117 20.60 -11.74 0.30
C GLY A 117 19.09 -11.55 0.49
N ILE A 118 18.66 -10.34 0.88
CA ILE A 118 17.29 -10.06 1.29
C ILE A 118 16.60 -9.17 0.24
N TYR A 119 15.53 -9.70 -0.35
CA TYR A 119 14.62 -8.97 -1.22
C TYR A 119 13.59 -8.15 -0.44
N VAL A 120 13.00 -7.16 -1.10
CA VAL A 120 11.92 -6.32 -0.56
C VAL A 120 10.65 -6.52 -1.38
N LEU A 121 9.56 -6.89 -0.71
CA LEU A 121 8.19 -6.70 -1.21
C LEU A 121 7.69 -5.38 -0.62
N LEU A 122 7.42 -4.40 -1.50
CA LEU A 122 7.11 -3.04 -1.09
C LEU A 122 5.67 -2.69 -1.47
N ASP A 123 4.82 -2.43 -0.49
CA ASP A 123 3.53 -1.80 -0.73
C ASP A 123 3.74 -0.34 -1.18
N VAL A 124 3.14 0.06 -2.30
CA VAL A 124 3.24 1.43 -2.85
C VAL A 124 2.13 2.36 -2.36
N SER A 125 1.12 1.79 -1.72
CA SER A 125 0.09 2.53 -1.00
C SER A 125 0.65 3.15 0.28
N LEU A 126 0.12 4.30 0.66
CA LEU A 126 0.42 4.95 1.94
C LEU A 126 -0.86 5.14 2.75
N PRO A 127 -0.76 5.08 4.10
CA PRO A 127 -1.87 5.42 4.97
C PRO A 127 -2.41 6.84 4.72
N LEU A 128 -3.67 7.08 5.13
CA LEU A 128 -4.41 8.35 5.08
C LEU A 128 -4.97 8.75 3.72
N ASN A 129 -4.11 8.95 2.72
CA ASN A 129 -4.51 9.57 1.45
C ASN A 129 -3.84 8.94 0.22
N GLY A 130 -3.13 7.84 0.44
CA GLY A 130 -2.30 7.19 -0.55
C GLY A 130 -2.73 5.77 -0.87
N SER A 131 -3.97 5.40 -0.58
CA SER A 131 -4.53 4.07 -0.75
C SER A 131 -5.89 4.15 -1.43
N ILE A 132 -6.32 3.05 -2.06
CA ILE A 132 -7.68 2.94 -2.58
C ILE A 132 -8.61 2.78 -1.37
N ASP A 133 -9.50 3.74 -1.16
CA ASP A 133 -10.50 3.69 -0.10
C ASP A 133 -11.53 2.61 -0.40
N ARG A 134 -11.60 1.58 0.44
CA ARG A 134 -12.57 0.48 0.31
C ARG A 134 -14.03 0.93 0.37
N ALA A 135 -14.33 2.02 1.07
CA ALA A 135 -15.69 2.53 1.26
C ALA A 135 -16.17 3.36 0.05
N SER A 136 -15.23 4.00 -0.64
CA SER A 136 -15.50 4.82 -1.82
C SER A 136 -14.36 4.67 -2.84
N PRO A 137 -14.23 3.49 -3.47
CA PRO A 137 -13.05 3.15 -4.25
C PRO A 137 -12.92 4.02 -5.50
N ALA A 138 -11.70 4.48 -5.74
CA ALA A 138 -11.35 5.25 -6.91
C ALA A 138 -9.90 4.94 -7.32
N TRP A 139 -9.63 5.08 -8.61
CA TRP A 139 -8.28 5.04 -9.17
C TRP A 139 -8.06 6.34 -9.92
N THR A 140 -7.27 7.23 -9.32
CA THR A 140 -7.20 8.65 -9.68
C THR A 140 -5.77 9.10 -9.95
N THR A 141 -5.63 10.27 -10.56
CA THR A 141 -4.32 10.81 -10.94
C THR A 141 -3.37 10.98 -9.75
N ASN A 142 -3.86 11.45 -8.60
CA ASN A 142 -3.05 11.56 -7.38
C ASN A 142 -2.54 10.21 -6.82
N LEU A 143 -3.36 9.15 -6.91
CA LEU A 143 -2.93 7.81 -6.47
C LEU A 143 -1.89 7.21 -7.43
N LEU A 144 -2.14 7.32 -8.74
CA LEU A 144 -1.19 6.88 -9.76
C LEU A 144 0.15 7.62 -9.64
N ASP A 145 0.12 8.93 -9.44
CA ASP A 145 1.33 9.75 -9.26
C ASP A 145 2.11 9.34 -8.00
N GLN A 146 1.43 9.09 -6.88
CA GLN A 146 2.07 8.59 -5.67
C GLN A 146 2.75 7.22 -5.88
N TYR A 147 2.06 6.31 -6.57
CA TYR A 147 2.59 4.97 -6.86
C TYR A 147 3.83 5.09 -7.74
N ILE A 148 3.78 5.88 -8.81
CA ILE A 148 4.90 6.14 -9.71
C ILE A 148 6.06 6.81 -8.98
N THR A 149 5.79 7.78 -8.09
CA THR A 149 6.81 8.46 -7.29
C THR A 149 7.57 7.47 -6.42
N THR A 150 6.86 6.56 -5.75
CA THR A 150 7.46 5.50 -4.94
C THR A 150 8.24 4.51 -5.79
N ILE A 151 7.69 4.06 -6.93
CA ILE A 151 8.40 3.17 -7.86
C ILE A 151 9.69 3.82 -8.35
N ASN A 152 9.66 5.08 -8.78
CA ASN A 152 10.86 5.78 -9.25
C ASN A 152 11.94 5.88 -8.18
N LYS A 153 11.54 6.02 -6.91
CA LYS A 153 12.48 6.06 -5.80
C LYS A 153 13.20 4.72 -5.61
N PHE A 154 12.51 3.60 -5.84
CA PHE A 154 13.01 2.26 -5.53
C PHE A 154 13.47 1.46 -6.75
N ASN A 155 13.16 1.89 -7.98
CA ASN A 155 13.47 1.15 -9.20
C ASN A 155 14.97 0.94 -9.46
N GLY A 156 15.83 1.74 -8.81
CA GLY A 156 17.29 1.59 -8.87
C GLY A 156 17.84 0.41 -8.06
N TYR A 157 17.05 -0.18 -7.16
CA TYR A 157 17.51 -1.25 -6.27
C TYR A 157 17.17 -2.64 -6.83
N SER A 158 18.18 -3.49 -7.03
CA SER A 158 18.05 -4.83 -7.61
C SER A 158 17.24 -5.80 -6.76
N ASN A 159 17.19 -5.56 -5.46
CA ASN A 159 16.53 -6.42 -4.50
C ASN A 159 15.05 -6.08 -4.27
N VAL A 160 14.44 -5.18 -5.06
CA VAL A 160 12.98 -5.04 -5.07
C VAL A 160 12.37 -6.19 -5.86
N LEU A 161 11.74 -7.14 -5.14
CA LEU A 161 11.08 -8.29 -5.75
C LEU A 161 9.74 -7.92 -6.36
N ALA A 162 8.94 -7.16 -5.60
CA ALA A 162 7.58 -6.81 -6.00
C ALA A 162 7.13 -5.46 -5.43
N TYR A 163 6.28 -4.77 -6.18
CA TYR A 163 5.47 -3.64 -5.73
C TYR A 163 4.03 -4.10 -5.51
N ASN A 164 3.53 -3.97 -4.28
CA ASN A 164 2.17 -4.37 -3.93
C ASN A 164 1.22 -3.17 -4.07
N VAL A 165 0.21 -3.26 -4.94
CA VAL A 165 -0.68 -2.13 -5.29
C VAL A 165 -1.86 -1.94 -4.34
N GLY A 166 -2.03 -2.83 -3.37
CA GLY A 166 -3.05 -2.73 -2.34
C GLY A 166 -2.95 -3.88 -1.34
N ASN A 167 -3.39 -3.62 -0.12
CA ASN A 167 -3.45 -4.57 0.98
C ASN A 167 -4.83 -4.53 1.62
N GLU A 168 -5.59 -5.63 1.52
CA GLU A 168 -6.93 -5.76 2.12
C GLU A 168 -7.87 -4.58 1.82
N VAL A 169 -7.78 -4.05 0.59
CA VAL A 169 -8.75 -3.08 0.09
C VAL A 169 -10.11 -3.76 0.05
N ILE A 170 -10.15 -4.96 -0.52
CA ILE A 170 -11.30 -5.84 -0.47
C ILE A 170 -11.12 -6.77 0.72
N ASN A 171 -12.02 -6.67 1.71
CA ASN A 171 -11.97 -7.47 2.93
C ASN A 171 -13.29 -8.15 3.29
N THR A 172 -14.35 -7.87 2.54
CA THR A 172 -15.70 -8.38 2.78
C THR A 172 -16.44 -8.51 1.45
N VAL A 173 -17.47 -9.36 1.40
CA VAL A 173 -18.27 -9.58 0.18
C VAL A 173 -18.87 -8.27 -0.35
N ASN A 174 -19.37 -7.42 0.54
CA ASN A 174 -20.05 -6.17 0.20
C ASN A 174 -19.12 -5.09 -0.40
N ASN A 175 -17.80 -5.22 -0.29
CA ASN A 175 -16.84 -4.29 -0.90
C ASN A 175 -16.02 -4.90 -2.04
N THR A 176 -16.42 -6.05 -2.58
CA THR A 176 -15.82 -6.63 -3.79
C THR A 176 -15.89 -5.70 -5.01
N ALA A 177 -16.81 -4.73 -5.02
CA ALA A 177 -16.86 -3.65 -6.02
C ALA A 177 -15.61 -2.75 -6.05
N ALA A 178 -14.70 -2.84 -5.06
CA ALA A 178 -13.40 -2.15 -5.11
C ALA A 178 -12.35 -2.89 -5.97
N ALA A 179 -12.55 -4.19 -6.27
CA ALA A 179 -11.60 -5.01 -7.03
C ALA A 179 -11.24 -4.47 -8.43
N PRO A 180 -12.18 -3.90 -9.23
CA PRO A 180 -11.84 -3.32 -10.54
C PRO A 180 -10.82 -2.18 -10.43
N PHE A 181 -10.87 -1.37 -9.36
CA PHE A 181 -9.94 -0.27 -9.13
C PHE A 181 -8.55 -0.78 -8.77
N VAL A 182 -8.45 -1.79 -7.92
CA VAL A 182 -7.17 -2.45 -7.60
C VAL A 182 -6.57 -3.11 -8.84
N LYS A 183 -7.40 -3.77 -9.65
CA LYS A 183 -6.97 -4.42 -10.89
C LYS A 183 -6.51 -3.40 -11.94
N ALA A 184 -7.15 -2.22 -12.02
CA ALA A 184 -6.66 -1.12 -12.84
C ALA A 184 -5.34 -0.53 -12.32
N ALA A 185 -5.18 -0.40 -11.01
CA ALA A 185 -3.90 0.00 -10.42
C ALA A 185 -2.79 -0.98 -10.77
N ALA A 186 -3.07 -2.29 -10.77
CA ALA A 186 -2.13 -3.31 -11.22
C ALA A 186 -1.79 -3.15 -12.71
N ARG A 187 -2.79 -3.03 -13.59
CA ARG A 187 -2.60 -2.80 -15.03
C ARG A 187 -1.69 -1.61 -15.32
N ASP A 188 -2.00 -0.46 -14.71
CA ASP A 188 -1.29 0.79 -14.97
C ASP A 188 0.11 0.76 -14.37
N THR A 189 0.28 0.17 -13.17
CA THR A 189 1.60 -0.05 -12.56
C THR A 189 2.49 -0.95 -13.43
N LYS A 190 1.95 -2.05 -13.96
CA LYS A 190 2.68 -2.97 -14.84
C LYS A 190 3.09 -2.30 -16.16
N ALA A 191 2.18 -1.53 -16.75
CA ALA A 191 2.47 -0.74 -17.95
C ALA A 191 3.61 0.25 -17.69
N TYR A 192 3.57 0.94 -16.54
CA TYR A 192 4.61 1.87 -16.14
C TYR A 192 5.98 1.19 -15.92
N LEU A 193 6.02 0.11 -15.13
CA LEU A 193 7.25 -0.67 -14.88
C LEU A 193 7.87 -1.16 -16.20
N THR A 194 7.05 -1.64 -17.12
CA THR A 194 7.50 -2.07 -18.46
C THR A 194 8.12 -0.91 -19.24
N SER A 195 7.52 0.29 -19.17
CA SER A 195 7.99 1.48 -19.88
C SER A 195 9.36 1.97 -19.42
N ILE A 196 9.69 1.75 -18.15
CA ILE A 196 10.98 2.12 -17.55
C ILE A 196 11.97 0.95 -17.51
N GLY A 197 11.64 -0.19 -18.14
CA GLY A 197 12.49 -1.37 -18.21
C GLY A 197 12.60 -2.16 -16.90
N SER A 198 11.78 -1.86 -15.91
CA SER A 198 11.74 -2.58 -14.63
C SER A 198 11.18 -3.99 -14.81
N LYS A 199 11.61 -4.90 -13.94
CA LYS A 199 11.17 -6.29 -13.90
C LYS A 199 10.60 -6.72 -12.55
N ALA A 200 10.43 -5.78 -11.62
CA ALA A 200 9.73 -6.03 -10.37
C ALA A 200 8.31 -6.53 -10.67
N LEU A 201 7.85 -7.48 -9.86
CA LEU A 201 6.49 -8.02 -9.98
C LEU A 201 5.47 -7.03 -9.40
N VAL A 202 4.23 -7.07 -9.88
CA VAL A 202 3.13 -6.30 -9.29
C VAL A 202 2.20 -7.21 -8.50
N GLY A 203 2.07 -6.97 -7.20
CA GLY A 203 1.29 -7.82 -6.29
C GLY A 203 -0.01 -7.18 -5.79
N TYR A 204 -0.90 -8.01 -5.26
CA TYR A 204 -1.97 -7.60 -4.35
C TYR A 204 -1.98 -8.54 -3.14
N SER A 205 -2.20 -8.01 -1.93
CA SER A 205 -2.33 -8.81 -0.71
C SER A 205 -3.78 -8.78 -0.23
N ALA A 206 -4.43 -9.93 -0.23
CA ALA A 206 -5.82 -10.12 0.16
C ALA A 206 -5.93 -10.55 1.62
N THR A 207 -7.06 -10.22 2.24
CA THR A 207 -7.40 -10.77 3.56
C THR A 207 -7.88 -12.20 3.43
N ASP A 208 -7.82 -12.94 4.53
CA ASP A 208 -8.57 -14.19 4.66
C ASP A 208 -10.03 -13.88 4.99
N GLY A 209 -10.94 -14.62 4.36
CA GLY A 209 -12.37 -14.41 4.50
C GLY A 209 -13.15 -15.66 4.15
N GLU A 210 -14.47 -15.54 4.07
CA GLU A 210 -15.34 -16.67 3.72
C GLU A 210 -14.85 -17.37 2.43
N PRO A 211 -14.82 -18.72 2.37
CA PRO A 211 -14.16 -19.45 1.28
C PRO A 211 -14.58 -19.02 -0.13
N ASP A 212 -15.89 -18.83 -0.36
CA ASP A 212 -16.40 -18.42 -1.69
C ASP A 212 -15.92 -17.03 -2.09
N PHE A 213 -15.86 -16.10 -1.13
CA PHE A 213 -15.33 -14.76 -1.32
C PHE A 213 -13.83 -14.80 -1.62
N ARG A 214 -13.07 -15.53 -0.80
CA ARG A 214 -11.62 -15.68 -0.90
C ARG A 214 -11.22 -16.22 -2.28
N THR A 215 -11.84 -17.31 -2.71
CA THR A 215 -11.53 -17.94 -4.00
C THR A 215 -11.95 -17.05 -5.17
N GLN A 216 -13.15 -16.46 -5.13
CA GLN A 216 -13.61 -15.60 -6.24
C GLN A 216 -12.77 -14.33 -6.38
N LEU A 217 -12.31 -13.74 -5.26
CA LEU A 217 -11.38 -12.61 -5.32
C LEU A 217 -10.03 -13.02 -5.90
N ALA A 218 -9.50 -14.20 -5.53
CA ALA A 218 -8.27 -14.73 -6.11
C ALA A 218 -8.40 -14.97 -7.61
N ASP A 219 -9.47 -15.61 -8.05
CA ASP A 219 -9.77 -15.82 -9.46
C ASP A 219 -9.89 -14.47 -10.20
N TYR A 220 -10.65 -13.52 -9.65
CA TYR A 220 -10.84 -12.20 -10.27
C TYR A 220 -9.52 -11.43 -10.43
N MET A 221 -8.66 -11.40 -9.41
CA MET A 221 -7.40 -10.65 -9.48
C MET A 221 -6.38 -11.28 -10.45
N THR A 222 -6.55 -12.58 -10.76
CA THR A 222 -5.61 -13.37 -11.56
C THR A 222 -6.16 -13.81 -12.92
N CYS A 223 -7.39 -13.41 -13.25
CA CYS A 223 -8.03 -13.66 -14.55
C CYS A 223 -7.76 -12.59 -15.61
N GLY A 224 -7.92 -12.98 -16.87
CA GLY A 224 -7.72 -12.13 -18.04
C GLY A 224 -6.32 -12.26 -18.62
N ASN A 225 -5.97 -11.31 -19.50
CA ASN A 225 -4.65 -11.29 -20.12
C ASN A 225 -3.57 -10.78 -19.14
N ASP A 226 -2.32 -11.08 -19.45
CA ASP A 226 -1.18 -10.73 -18.59
C ASP A 226 -1.06 -9.22 -18.30
N SER A 227 -1.59 -8.34 -19.14
CA SER A 227 -1.51 -6.89 -18.92
C SER A 227 -2.43 -6.38 -17.80
N VAL A 228 -3.46 -7.15 -17.41
CA VAL A 228 -4.43 -6.76 -16.37
C VAL A 228 -4.44 -7.70 -15.16
N THR A 229 -3.78 -8.86 -15.23
CA THR A 229 -3.58 -9.71 -14.05
C THR A 229 -2.48 -9.13 -13.18
N ILE A 230 -2.59 -9.33 -11.87
CA ILE A 230 -1.44 -9.19 -10.98
C ILE A 230 -0.37 -10.25 -11.30
N ASP A 231 0.86 -10.03 -10.88
CA ASP A 231 1.98 -10.97 -11.02
C ASP A 231 2.18 -11.84 -9.78
N LEU A 232 1.68 -11.43 -8.61
CA LEU A 232 1.88 -12.13 -7.34
C LEU A 232 0.64 -11.93 -6.45
N TYR A 233 -0.03 -13.01 -6.05
CA TYR A 233 -1.19 -12.96 -5.15
C TYR A 233 -0.79 -13.29 -3.71
N GLY A 234 -0.94 -12.35 -2.80
CA GLY A 234 -0.75 -12.55 -1.37
C GLY A 234 -2.05 -12.91 -0.66
N LEU A 235 -2.02 -13.88 0.25
CA LEU A 235 -3.10 -14.13 1.21
C LEU A 235 -2.59 -13.91 2.64
N ASN A 236 -3.19 -12.97 3.38
CA ASN A 236 -2.94 -12.80 4.81
C ASN A 236 -3.73 -13.87 5.56
N ASN A 237 -3.10 -15.00 5.91
CA ASN A 237 -3.80 -16.15 6.49
C ASN A 237 -3.32 -16.47 7.91
N TYR A 238 -4.26 -16.50 8.84
CA TYR A 238 -4.01 -16.76 10.26
C TYR A 238 -4.77 -18.00 10.78
N GLU A 239 -5.25 -18.88 9.90
CA GLU A 239 -6.05 -20.06 10.31
C GLU A 239 -5.22 -21.12 11.07
N TRP A 240 -3.89 -21.18 10.83
CA TRP A 240 -3.02 -22.12 11.55
C TRP A 240 -2.56 -21.54 12.88
N CYS A 241 -3.13 -22.02 13.98
CA CYS A 241 -2.80 -21.61 15.35
C CYS A 241 -2.21 -22.76 16.18
N GLY A 242 -1.11 -22.51 16.88
CA GLY A 242 -0.49 -23.49 17.79
C GLY A 242 0.08 -24.72 17.08
N ASP A 243 -0.01 -25.88 17.73
CA ASP A 243 0.44 -27.16 17.16
C ASP A 243 -0.64 -27.78 16.26
N SER A 244 -0.96 -27.10 15.16
CA SER A 244 -1.97 -27.57 14.20
C SER A 244 -1.37 -28.51 13.15
N THR A 245 -2.21 -28.99 12.25
CA THR A 245 -1.83 -29.82 11.09
C THR A 245 -2.49 -29.28 9.83
N TYR A 246 -2.00 -29.70 8.66
CA TYR A 246 -2.54 -29.33 7.34
C TYR A 246 -4.08 -29.45 7.24
N ASN A 247 -4.67 -30.47 7.87
CA ASN A 247 -6.13 -30.67 7.85
C ASN A 247 -6.84 -29.91 8.97
N THR A 248 -6.26 -29.86 10.17
CA THR A 248 -6.90 -29.21 11.33
C THR A 248 -6.91 -27.69 11.19
N SER A 249 -5.91 -27.11 10.52
CA SER A 249 -5.81 -25.67 10.28
C SER A 249 -6.71 -25.15 9.16
N GLY A 250 -7.40 -26.00 8.40
CA GLY A 250 -8.14 -25.59 7.22
C GLY A 250 -7.28 -25.36 5.97
N TRP A 251 -5.95 -25.46 6.07
CA TRP A 251 -5.03 -25.27 4.93
C TRP A 251 -5.24 -26.27 3.80
N ASN A 252 -5.81 -27.45 4.08
CA ASN A 252 -6.23 -28.39 3.05
C ASN A 252 -7.29 -27.83 2.10
N THR A 253 -8.22 -27.03 2.63
CA THR A 253 -9.24 -26.34 1.84
C THR A 253 -8.61 -25.18 1.08
N ILE A 254 -7.79 -24.35 1.75
CA ILE A 254 -7.07 -23.24 1.11
C ILE A 254 -6.21 -23.72 -0.08
N VAL A 255 -5.43 -24.79 0.10
CA VAL A 255 -4.60 -25.34 -0.98
C VAL A 255 -5.47 -25.84 -2.14
N SER A 256 -6.61 -26.49 -1.85
CA SER A 256 -7.56 -26.92 -2.88
C SER A 256 -8.13 -25.73 -3.65
N ASP A 257 -8.59 -24.70 -2.94
CA ASP A 257 -9.19 -23.48 -3.50
C ASP A 257 -8.24 -22.77 -4.47
N PHE A 258 -6.95 -22.69 -4.12
CA PHE A 258 -5.95 -21.98 -4.90
C PHE A 258 -5.26 -22.83 -5.98
N THR A 259 -5.61 -24.12 -6.11
CA THR A 259 -4.96 -25.05 -7.04
C THR A 259 -5.08 -24.61 -8.51
N ASN A 260 -6.09 -23.82 -8.89
CA ASN A 260 -6.28 -23.36 -10.27
C ASN A 260 -5.71 -21.97 -10.58
N ILE A 261 -5.23 -21.23 -9.56
CA ILE A 261 -4.67 -19.89 -9.76
C ILE A 261 -3.43 -19.94 -10.65
N THR A 262 -3.34 -19.06 -11.64
CA THR A 262 -2.34 -19.15 -12.72
C THR A 262 -1.08 -18.30 -12.48
N VAL A 263 -1.09 -17.50 -11.41
CA VAL A 263 0.04 -16.67 -10.97
C VAL A 263 0.58 -17.19 -9.63
N PRO A 264 1.84 -16.87 -9.27
CA PRO A 264 2.37 -17.25 -7.97
C PRO A 264 1.51 -16.72 -6.83
N VAL A 265 1.16 -17.61 -5.90
CA VAL A 265 0.48 -17.25 -4.65
C VAL A 265 1.44 -17.45 -3.48
N TYR A 266 1.32 -16.63 -2.43
CA TYR A 266 2.13 -16.76 -1.21
C TYR A 266 1.30 -16.32 0.00
N MET A 267 1.68 -16.77 1.20
CA MET A 267 1.09 -16.24 2.43
C MET A 267 1.71 -14.86 2.69
N SER A 268 1.02 -13.78 2.34
CA SER A 268 1.54 -12.41 2.48
C SER A 268 1.68 -11.98 3.92
N GLU A 269 0.94 -12.62 4.81
CA GLU A 269 1.13 -12.65 6.26
C GLU A 269 0.69 -14.02 6.81
N TYR A 270 1.36 -14.50 7.86
CA TYR A 270 0.91 -15.61 8.69
C TYR A 270 1.56 -15.55 10.07
N GLY A 271 1.05 -16.34 11.02
CA GLY A 271 1.64 -16.50 12.37
C GLY A 271 0.65 -16.19 13.48
N CYS A 272 -0.45 -16.96 13.55
CA CYS A 272 -1.56 -16.78 14.48
C CYS A 272 -1.12 -16.72 15.95
N ILE A 273 -1.55 -15.68 16.69
CA ILE A 273 -1.22 -15.48 18.11
C ILE A 273 -2.26 -16.04 19.10
N THR A 274 -3.40 -16.55 18.63
CA THR A 274 -4.53 -16.91 19.51
C THR A 274 -4.33 -18.23 20.28
N SER A 275 -3.31 -19.01 19.94
CA SER A 275 -2.89 -20.22 20.67
C SER A 275 -1.40 -20.15 21.04
N PRO A 276 -1.03 -19.35 22.06
CA PRO A 276 0.36 -19.17 22.46
C PRO A 276 0.92 -20.39 23.21
N PRO A 277 2.26 -20.62 23.18
CA PRO A 277 3.23 -19.88 22.38
C PRO A 277 3.09 -20.21 20.88
N ARG A 278 3.40 -19.26 20.00
CA ARG A 278 3.47 -19.53 18.56
C ARG A 278 4.58 -20.54 18.27
N LEU A 279 4.21 -21.72 17.79
CA LEU A 279 5.16 -22.81 17.53
C LEU A 279 5.74 -22.80 16.11
N TRP A 280 5.11 -22.03 15.21
CA TRP A 280 5.50 -21.88 13.81
C TRP A 280 5.50 -23.22 13.04
N THR A 281 4.67 -24.19 13.43
CA THR A 281 4.62 -25.51 12.78
C THR A 281 4.05 -25.44 11.36
N GLU A 282 3.33 -24.37 11.03
CA GLU A 282 2.88 -24.02 9.68
C GLU A 282 4.05 -23.80 8.71
N VAL A 283 5.23 -23.41 9.18
CA VAL A 283 6.43 -23.22 8.34
C VAL A 283 6.83 -24.54 7.67
N ALA A 284 6.81 -25.64 8.42
CA ALA A 284 7.16 -26.94 7.84
C ALA A 284 6.17 -27.33 6.72
N ALA A 285 4.88 -27.05 6.90
CA ALA A 285 3.87 -27.29 5.88
C ALA A 285 4.05 -26.36 4.67
N LEU A 286 4.23 -25.04 4.89
CA LEU A 286 4.32 -24.03 3.84
C LEU A 286 5.44 -24.28 2.83
N PHE A 287 6.56 -24.84 3.30
CA PHE A 287 7.73 -25.15 2.47
C PHE A 287 7.79 -26.63 2.05
N SER A 288 6.71 -27.39 2.16
CA SER A 288 6.63 -28.78 1.70
C SER A 288 5.32 -29.10 0.95
N THR A 289 5.37 -30.14 0.11
CA THR A 289 4.19 -30.67 -0.57
C THR A 289 3.20 -31.19 0.47
N PRO A 290 1.89 -30.90 0.36
CA PRO A 290 1.22 -30.32 -0.81
C PRO A 290 1.15 -28.79 -0.87
N VAL A 291 1.47 -28.07 0.22
CA VAL A 291 1.31 -26.61 0.25
C VAL A 291 2.25 -25.93 -0.74
N SER A 292 3.50 -26.36 -0.85
CA SER A 292 4.51 -25.79 -1.77
C SER A 292 4.22 -26.00 -3.26
N ASP A 293 3.28 -26.91 -3.58
CA ASP A 293 2.85 -27.15 -4.97
C ASP A 293 1.94 -26.02 -5.46
N VAL A 294 1.33 -25.26 -4.53
CA VAL A 294 0.44 -24.13 -4.79
C VAL A 294 1.08 -22.82 -4.33
N PHE A 295 1.56 -22.75 -3.08
CA PHE A 295 2.15 -21.57 -2.48
C PHE A 295 3.66 -21.50 -2.67
N SER A 296 4.13 -20.30 -3.00
CA SER A 296 5.54 -19.96 -3.22
C SER A 296 6.18 -19.40 -1.95
N GLY A 297 5.81 -19.92 -0.77
CA GLY A 297 6.30 -19.49 0.55
C GLY A 297 5.38 -18.46 1.24
N GLY A 298 5.96 -17.63 2.11
CA GLY A 298 5.22 -16.61 2.85
C GLY A 298 6.07 -15.69 3.72
N VAL A 299 5.38 -14.78 4.40
CA VAL A 299 5.96 -13.73 5.25
C VAL A 299 5.39 -13.86 6.67
N ALA A 300 6.24 -14.14 7.66
CA ALA A 300 5.83 -14.19 9.06
C ALA A 300 5.51 -12.78 9.60
N PHE A 301 4.43 -12.64 10.37
CA PHE A 301 4.02 -11.37 11.00
C PHE A 301 4.27 -11.41 12.52
N SER A 302 5.13 -10.58 13.12
CA SER A 302 5.99 -9.54 12.53
C SER A 302 7.31 -9.35 13.30
N TYR A 303 8.29 -8.68 12.69
CA TYR A 303 9.59 -8.41 13.32
C TYR A 303 9.45 -7.43 14.49
N PHE A 304 8.95 -6.22 14.22
CA PHE A 304 8.82 -5.14 15.19
C PHE A 304 7.64 -5.35 16.16
N PRO A 305 7.70 -4.82 17.40
CA PRO A 305 6.56 -4.76 18.32
C PRO A 305 5.30 -4.20 17.67
N THR A 306 4.17 -4.82 17.98
CA THR A 306 2.84 -4.34 17.64
C THR A 306 1.96 -4.30 18.89
N SER A 307 0.98 -3.41 18.91
CA SER A 307 0.04 -3.24 20.05
C SER A 307 -0.76 -4.50 20.39
N ASP A 308 -0.99 -5.37 19.42
CA ASP A 308 -1.72 -6.65 19.53
C ASP A 308 -0.80 -7.86 19.81
N GLY A 309 0.52 -7.66 19.88
CA GLY A 309 1.46 -8.67 20.39
C GLY A 309 2.07 -9.62 19.36
N TYR A 310 2.10 -9.26 18.07
CA TYR A 310 2.76 -10.05 17.02
C TYR A 310 4.28 -9.88 16.95
N GLY A 311 4.82 -8.78 17.49
CA GLY A 311 6.23 -8.46 17.36
C GLY A 311 7.17 -9.43 18.06
N MET A 312 8.26 -9.81 17.37
CA MET A 312 9.21 -10.82 17.84
C MET A 312 10.48 -10.26 18.50
N VAL A 313 10.75 -8.97 18.34
CA VAL A 313 11.90 -8.29 18.98
C VAL A 313 11.48 -7.10 19.80
N THR A 314 12.30 -6.69 20.76
CA THR A 314 12.19 -5.41 21.47
C THR A 314 13.48 -4.62 21.36
N PHE A 315 13.41 -3.32 21.62
CA PHE A 315 14.55 -2.42 21.51
C PHE A 315 14.86 -1.78 22.87
N SER A 316 16.15 -1.55 23.14
CA SER A 316 16.57 -0.69 24.25
C SER A 316 16.00 0.73 24.09
N SER A 317 15.98 1.50 25.18
CA SER A 317 15.43 2.86 25.18
C SER A 317 16.11 3.82 24.20
N ASP A 318 17.38 3.58 23.88
CA ASP A 318 18.15 4.34 22.87
C ASP A 318 18.00 3.78 21.44
N GLY A 319 17.25 2.68 21.27
CA GLY A 319 17.02 2.01 20.01
C GLY A 319 18.23 1.21 19.48
N ASN A 320 19.36 1.16 20.17
CA ASN A 320 20.59 0.59 19.59
C ASN A 320 20.72 -0.92 19.79
N THR A 321 20.06 -1.48 20.79
CA THR A 321 20.16 -2.90 21.14
C THR A 321 18.84 -3.60 20.87
N VAL A 322 18.89 -4.71 20.13
CA VAL A 322 17.75 -5.57 19.87
C VAL A 322 17.78 -6.75 20.84
N THR A 323 16.64 -7.03 21.48
CA THR A 323 16.42 -8.23 22.28
C THR A 323 15.40 -9.11 21.56
N THR A 324 15.78 -10.35 21.26
CA THR A 324 14.89 -11.32 20.62
C THR A 324 14.04 -12.05 21.66
N SER A 325 12.82 -12.41 21.28
CA SER A 325 11.93 -13.24 22.12
C SER A 325 12.17 -14.75 21.90
N ASP A 326 11.56 -15.58 22.75
CA ASP A 326 11.50 -17.03 22.49
C ASP A 326 10.75 -17.34 21.19
N ASP A 327 9.86 -16.44 20.78
CA ASP A 327 9.09 -16.57 19.54
C ASP A 327 9.94 -16.43 18.30
N PHE A 328 10.81 -15.41 18.29
CA PHE A 328 11.87 -15.26 17.30
C PHE A 328 12.71 -16.54 17.19
N THR A 329 13.10 -17.11 18.33
CA THR A 329 13.96 -18.30 18.38
C THR A 329 13.26 -19.52 17.77
N ARG A 330 11.95 -19.69 18.01
CA ARG A 330 11.15 -20.76 17.41
C ARG A 330 10.98 -20.57 15.90
N LEU A 331 10.67 -19.35 15.44
CA LEU A 331 10.59 -19.07 14.00
C LEU A 331 11.92 -19.35 13.30
N ALA A 332 13.03 -18.84 13.84
CA ALA A 332 14.37 -19.10 13.31
C ALA A 332 14.64 -20.61 13.21
N THR A 333 14.25 -21.38 14.23
CA THR A 333 14.41 -22.84 14.22
C THR A 333 13.63 -23.48 13.07
N GLN A 334 12.36 -23.13 12.90
CA GLN A 334 11.53 -23.68 11.83
C GLN A 334 12.02 -23.29 10.44
N TYR A 335 12.36 -22.01 10.22
CA TYR A 335 12.88 -21.53 8.95
C TYR A 335 14.21 -22.16 8.56
N ASN A 336 15.13 -22.35 9.51
CA ASN A 336 16.42 -22.97 9.22
C ASN A 336 16.30 -24.49 9.00
N ALA A 337 15.18 -25.11 9.36
CA ALA A 337 14.91 -26.54 9.13
C ALA A 337 14.24 -26.85 7.77
N THR A 338 13.74 -25.84 7.04
CA THR A 338 13.04 -26.06 5.77
C THR A 338 14.00 -26.52 4.66
N SER A 339 13.55 -27.44 3.81
CA SER A 339 14.24 -27.82 2.56
C SER A 339 13.20 -27.96 1.45
N PRO A 340 12.77 -26.84 0.83
CA PRO A 340 11.66 -26.86 -0.12
C PRO A 340 12.03 -27.57 -1.43
N PRO A 341 11.07 -28.24 -2.08
CA PRO A 341 11.34 -28.98 -3.31
C PRO A 341 11.70 -28.04 -4.46
N ASN A 342 12.73 -28.41 -5.23
CA ASN A 342 13.08 -27.72 -6.48
C ASN A 342 12.31 -28.30 -7.68
N SER A 343 10.98 -28.32 -7.57
CA SER A 343 10.07 -28.80 -8.61
C SER A 343 8.79 -27.96 -8.66
N PRO A 344 8.16 -27.82 -9.84
CA PRO A 344 8.64 -28.26 -11.16
C PRO A 344 9.83 -27.44 -11.66
N ALA A 345 10.59 -27.97 -12.63
CA ALA A 345 11.63 -27.21 -13.31
C ALA A 345 11.00 -26.08 -14.15
N GLN A 346 11.64 -24.91 -14.23
CA GLN A 346 11.08 -23.79 -14.99
C GLN A 346 10.74 -24.15 -16.45
N SER A 347 11.55 -25.00 -17.09
CA SER A 347 11.35 -25.45 -18.47
C SER A 347 10.06 -26.25 -18.68
N SER A 348 9.57 -26.95 -17.65
CA SER A 348 8.34 -27.77 -17.74
C SER A 348 7.06 -26.98 -17.43
N VAL A 349 7.17 -25.76 -16.90
CA VAL A 349 6.00 -24.93 -16.59
C VAL A 349 5.44 -24.29 -17.85
N THR A 350 4.11 -24.37 -18.02
CA THR A 350 3.36 -23.68 -19.06
C THR A 350 2.51 -22.60 -18.42
N ALA A 351 2.58 -21.37 -18.94
CA ALA A 351 1.70 -20.29 -18.50
C ALA A 351 0.29 -20.53 -19.07
N THR A 352 -0.72 -20.27 -18.26
CA THR A 352 -2.13 -20.39 -18.64
C THR A 352 -2.85 -19.11 -18.22
N GLU A 353 -3.90 -18.74 -18.95
CA GLU A 353 -4.77 -17.64 -18.60
C GLU A 353 -6.02 -18.19 -17.91
N LEU A 354 -6.50 -17.47 -16.90
CA LEU A 354 -7.74 -17.79 -16.20
C LEU A 354 -8.87 -16.91 -16.76
N THR A 355 -10.02 -17.50 -17.04
CA THR A 355 -11.23 -16.74 -17.42
C THR A 355 -11.79 -16.03 -16.20
N CYS A 356 -12.24 -14.79 -16.35
CA CYS A 356 -12.79 -14.05 -15.22
C CYS A 356 -14.10 -14.67 -14.73
N PRO A 357 -14.29 -14.77 -13.41
CA PRO A 357 -15.56 -15.20 -12.84
C PRO A 357 -16.67 -14.20 -13.20
N ASP A 358 -17.88 -14.71 -13.39
CA ASP A 358 -19.07 -13.88 -13.53
C ASP A 358 -19.42 -13.21 -12.19
N GLU A 359 -20.13 -12.09 -12.24
CA GLU A 359 -20.67 -11.44 -11.04
C GLU A 359 -21.60 -12.40 -10.28
N SER A 360 -21.49 -12.40 -8.95
CA SER A 360 -22.23 -13.28 -8.06
C SER A 360 -22.54 -12.61 -6.73
N SER A 361 -23.27 -13.28 -5.85
CA SER A 361 -23.50 -12.81 -4.48
C SER A 361 -22.22 -12.68 -3.66
N SER A 362 -21.12 -13.34 -4.06
CA SER A 362 -19.83 -13.32 -3.37
C SER A 362 -18.76 -12.52 -4.14
N LEU A 363 -19.10 -11.98 -5.32
CA LEU A 363 -18.23 -11.14 -6.15
C LEU A 363 -19.08 -10.15 -6.96
N LEU A 364 -19.11 -8.91 -6.51
CA LEU A 364 -19.85 -7.81 -7.15
C LEU A 364 -19.01 -7.08 -8.21
N ALA A 365 -17.82 -7.57 -8.56
CA ALA A 365 -16.85 -6.85 -9.36
C ALA A 365 -17.08 -7.04 -10.87
N SER A 366 -17.34 -5.95 -11.59
CA SER A 366 -17.38 -5.98 -13.05
C SER A 366 -15.98 -6.21 -13.65
N THR A 367 -15.92 -6.85 -14.81
CA THR A 367 -14.66 -7.00 -15.58
C THR A 367 -14.27 -5.75 -16.38
N ASN A 368 -15.18 -4.79 -16.53
CA ASN A 368 -14.86 -3.48 -17.09
C ASN A 368 -14.11 -2.67 -16.02
N LEU A 369 -12.85 -2.34 -16.29
CA LEU A 369 -11.96 -1.62 -15.37
C LEU A 369 -12.03 -0.10 -15.61
N PRO A 370 -11.76 0.74 -14.60
CA PRO A 370 -11.66 2.19 -14.81
C PRO A 370 -10.54 2.52 -15.81
N PRO A 371 -10.66 3.66 -16.53
CA PRO A 371 -9.64 4.08 -17.47
C PRO A 371 -8.33 4.41 -16.75
N THR A 372 -7.22 4.41 -17.47
CA THR A 372 -5.93 4.87 -16.92
C THR A 372 -6.03 6.37 -16.57
N PRO A 373 -5.73 6.78 -15.32
CA PRO A 373 -5.68 8.18 -14.95
C PRO A 373 -4.71 8.99 -15.82
N GLN A 374 -5.16 10.14 -16.29
CA GLN A 374 -4.42 10.98 -17.25
C GLN A 374 -4.38 12.42 -16.73
N GLU A 375 -3.26 12.78 -16.11
CA GLU A 375 -3.07 14.11 -15.54
C GLU A 375 -3.25 15.22 -16.57
N SER A 376 -2.67 15.06 -17.77
CA SER A 376 -2.77 16.08 -18.82
C SER A 376 -4.22 16.41 -19.22
N VAL A 377 -5.12 15.42 -19.20
CA VAL A 377 -6.55 15.60 -19.45
C VAL A 377 -7.20 16.30 -18.26
N CYS A 378 -6.93 15.84 -17.04
CA CYS A 378 -7.48 16.41 -15.82
C CYS A 378 -7.03 17.86 -15.60
N ASP A 379 -5.76 18.18 -15.83
CA ASP A 379 -5.19 19.54 -15.77
C ASP A 379 -5.74 20.46 -16.86
N CYS A 380 -5.95 19.94 -18.07
CA CYS A 380 -6.61 20.69 -19.14
C CYS A 380 -8.03 21.07 -18.70
N ILE A 381 -8.80 20.11 -18.18
CA ILE A 381 -10.17 20.36 -17.71
C ILE A 381 -10.15 21.35 -16.57
N ASN A 382 -9.30 21.09 -15.56
CA ASN A 382 -9.11 21.97 -14.42
C ASN A 382 -8.87 23.38 -14.96
N SER A 383 -7.78 23.62 -15.69
CA SER A 383 -7.36 24.97 -16.13
C SER A 383 -8.28 25.68 -17.13
N GLN A 384 -8.94 24.96 -18.05
CA GLN A 384 -9.67 25.56 -19.17
C GLN A 384 -11.19 25.54 -19.01
N ALA A 385 -11.74 24.57 -18.28
CA ALA A 385 -13.18 24.30 -18.28
C ALA A 385 -13.88 24.60 -16.96
N LEU A 386 -13.14 24.76 -15.85
CA LEU A 386 -13.75 24.92 -14.53
C LEU A 386 -13.67 26.37 -14.05
N ALA A 387 -14.82 26.93 -13.69
CA ALA A 387 -14.96 28.28 -13.16
C ALA A 387 -14.53 28.41 -11.69
N CYS A 388 -14.65 27.36 -10.89
CA CYS A 388 -14.36 27.36 -9.46
C CYS A 388 -13.08 26.64 -9.09
N ARG A 389 -12.38 27.17 -8.08
CA ARG A 389 -11.13 26.63 -7.54
C ARG A 389 -11.16 26.62 -6.03
N ILE A 390 -10.92 25.46 -5.43
CA ILE A 390 -10.61 25.39 -4.01
C ILE A 390 -9.33 26.16 -3.68
N ILE A 391 -9.28 26.74 -2.48
CA ILE A 391 -8.09 27.41 -1.96
C ILE A 391 -7.07 26.40 -1.44
N ALA A 392 -5.80 26.80 -1.29
CA ALA A 392 -4.72 25.94 -0.81
C ALA A 392 -5.06 25.25 0.54
N ALA A 393 -5.63 26.00 1.49
CA ALA A 393 -6.02 25.45 2.80
C ALA A 393 -7.11 24.36 2.72
N THR A 394 -7.90 24.34 1.64
CA THR A 394 -8.88 23.28 1.36
C THR A 394 -8.19 22.10 0.66
N ALA A 395 -7.31 22.38 -0.30
CA ALA A 395 -6.53 21.37 -1.00
C ALA A 395 -5.66 20.53 -0.05
N ASP A 396 -5.11 21.15 0.99
CA ASP A 396 -4.31 20.47 2.03
C ASP A 396 -5.15 19.68 3.05
N SER A 397 -6.47 19.57 2.85
CA SER A 397 -7.39 18.95 3.81
C SER A 397 -8.33 17.93 3.15
N PRO A 398 -7.92 16.65 3.04
CA PRO A 398 -8.73 15.59 2.42
C PRO A 398 -10.15 15.47 2.99
N ASN A 399 -10.30 15.59 4.32
CA ASN A 399 -11.61 15.55 4.97
C ASN A 399 -12.54 16.68 4.52
N LYS A 400 -12.00 17.89 4.28
CA LYS A 400 -12.79 19.01 3.75
C LYS A 400 -13.16 18.77 2.29
N ILE A 401 -12.24 18.22 1.49
CA ILE A 401 -12.52 17.91 0.08
C ILE A 401 -13.70 16.95 -0.03
N GLY A 402 -13.70 15.86 0.76
CA GLY A 402 -14.81 14.91 0.80
C GLY A 402 -16.12 15.57 1.20
N ALA A 403 -16.14 16.25 2.36
CA ALA A 403 -17.35 16.90 2.87
C ALA A 403 -17.94 17.96 1.92
N LEU A 404 -17.08 18.77 1.29
CA LEU A 404 -17.50 19.76 0.31
C LEU A 404 -17.99 19.13 -1.00
N THR A 405 -17.43 17.98 -1.39
CA THR A 405 -17.90 17.22 -2.56
C THR A 405 -19.32 16.70 -2.32
N ASP A 406 -19.55 16.07 -1.17
CA ASP A 406 -20.88 15.58 -0.78
C ASP A 406 -21.90 16.72 -0.73
N TYR A 407 -21.53 17.83 -0.10
CA TYR A 407 -22.38 19.01 -0.02
C TYR A 407 -22.70 19.57 -1.41
N ALA A 408 -21.70 19.80 -2.26
CA ALA A 408 -21.90 20.34 -3.60
C ALA A 408 -22.73 19.40 -4.49
N CYS A 409 -22.54 18.08 -4.37
CA CYS A 409 -23.38 17.09 -5.04
C CYS A 409 -24.84 17.11 -4.56
N SER A 410 -25.07 17.33 -3.25
CA SER A 410 -26.42 17.48 -2.70
C SER A 410 -27.13 18.73 -3.23
N LEU A 411 -26.39 19.82 -3.46
CA LEU A 411 -26.91 21.04 -4.07
C LEU A 411 -27.32 20.80 -5.54
N LEU A 412 -26.47 20.14 -6.32
CA LEU A 412 -26.80 19.76 -7.69
C LEU A 412 -28.05 18.87 -7.73
N GLY A 413 -28.11 17.84 -6.89
CA GLY A 413 -29.23 16.89 -6.85
C GLY A 413 -30.56 17.49 -6.35
N SER A 414 -30.51 18.55 -5.53
CA SER A 414 -31.72 19.26 -5.06
C SER A 414 -32.17 20.38 -6.00
N SER A 415 -31.34 20.74 -6.98
CA SER A 415 -31.68 21.71 -8.01
C SER A 415 -32.31 21.05 -9.23
N ASN A 416 -33.03 21.82 -10.07
CA ASN A 416 -33.44 21.37 -11.41
C ASN A 416 -32.26 21.35 -12.41
N SER A 417 -31.02 21.23 -11.92
CA SER A 417 -29.84 21.14 -12.78
C SER A 417 -29.85 19.82 -13.56
N THR A 418 -29.51 19.89 -14.84
CA THR A 418 -29.28 18.70 -15.66
C THR A 418 -27.90 18.09 -15.41
N VAL A 419 -27.04 18.77 -14.65
CA VAL A 419 -25.70 18.30 -14.29
C VAL A 419 -25.78 17.50 -12.99
N THR A 420 -25.29 16.26 -13.03
CA THR A 420 -25.22 15.37 -11.87
C THR A 420 -23.77 15.01 -11.54
N CYS A 421 -23.53 14.44 -10.36
CA CYS A 421 -22.20 13.96 -9.98
C CYS A 421 -21.78 12.65 -10.68
N SER A 422 -22.56 12.14 -11.65
CA SER A 422 -22.19 10.94 -12.43
C SER A 422 -20.87 11.10 -13.18
N SER A 423 -20.50 12.32 -13.57
CA SER A 423 -19.25 12.58 -14.30
C SER A 423 -18.00 12.27 -13.47
N ILE A 424 -18.07 12.41 -12.14
CA ILE A 424 -16.93 12.16 -11.23
C ILE A 424 -17.03 10.81 -10.50
N ALA A 425 -18.16 10.11 -10.64
CA ALA A 425 -18.45 8.85 -10.00
C ALA A 425 -17.82 7.67 -10.76
N GLY A 426 -17.49 6.61 -10.03
CA GLY A 426 -17.09 5.33 -10.61
C GLY A 426 -17.78 4.19 -9.86
N ASP A 427 -18.34 3.26 -10.59
CA ASP A 427 -19.06 2.11 -10.03
C ASP A 427 -18.39 0.82 -10.49
N GLY A 428 -17.73 0.15 -9.54
CA GLY A 428 -17.05 -1.12 -9.80
C GLY A 428 -17.99 -2.32 -9.91
N THR A 429 -19.28 -2.17 -9.59
CA THR A 429 -20.29 -3.19 -9.86
C THR A 429 -20.80 -3.11 -11.28
N THR A 430 -21.26 -1.93 -11.72
CA THR A 430 -21.75 -1.79 -13.10
C THR A 430 -20.64 -1.63 -14.14
N GLY A 431 -19.40 -1.34 -13.70
CA GLY A 431 -18.28 -1.06 -14.58
C GLY A 431 -18.43 0.28 -15.32
N VAL A 432 -19.22 1.20 -14.76
CA VAL A 432 -19.49 2.51 -15.35
C VAL A 432 -18.66 3.55 -14.62
N TYR A 433 -17.83 4.27 -15.39
CA TYR A 433 -16.94 5.29 -14.86
C TYR A 433 -17.21 6.61 -15.60
N GLY A 434 -17.50 7.65 -14.82
CA GLY A 434 -17.67 8.99 -15.35
C GLY A 434 -16.39 9.51 -16.01
N GLN A 435 -16.56 10.47 -16.93
CA GLN A 435 -15.45 11.03 -17.72
C GLN A 435 -14.39 11.75 -16.88
N LEU A 436 -14.68 12.09 -15.62
CA LEU A 436 -13.77 12.71 -14.65
C LEU A 436 -13.50 11.80 -13.44
N ALA A 437 -13.97 10.54 -13.47
CA ALA A 437 -13.80 9.59 -12.37
C ALA A 437 -12.32 9.32 -12.06
N MET A 438 -11.45 9.49 -13.05
CA MET A 438 -10.00 9.31 -12.95
C MET A 438 -9.25 10.56 -12.45
N CYS A 439 -9.89 11.72 -12.35
CA CYS A 439 -9.21 12.93 -11.87
C CYS A 439 -9.07 12.93 -10.35
N SER A 440 -8.12 13.74 -9.84
CA SER A 440 -7.89 13.87 -8.41
C SER A 440 -9.15 14.38 -7.66
N PRO A 441 -9.29 14.08 -6.36
CA PRO A 441 -10.39 14.60 -5.53
C PRO A 441 -10.54 16.13 -5.61
N GLU A 442 -9.45 16.88 -5.69
CA GLU A 442 -9.46 18.34 -5.83
C GLU A 442 -10.14 18.78 -7.14
N ILE A 443 -9.80 18.13 -8.25
CA ILE A 443 -10.36 18.44 -9.57
C ILE A 443 -11.83 18.04 -9.62
N LYS A 444 -12.19 16.90 -9.03
CA LYS A 444 -13.59 16.48 -8.88
C LYS A 444 -14.41 17.51 -8.12
N LEU A 445 -13.89 18.02 -7.00
CA LEU A 445 -14.55 19.07 -6.22
C LEU A 445 -14.67 20.37 -7.01
N ASN A 446 -13.59 20.83 -7.66
CA ASN A 446 -13.63 22.00 -8.53
C ASN A 446 -14.70 21.87 -9.62
N TYR A 447 -14.88 20.66 -10.19
CA TYR A 447 -15.90 20.40 -11.20
C TYR A 447 -17.31 20.57 -10.65
N VAL A 448 -17.63 19.94 -9.52
CA VAL A 448 -18.97 20.01 -8.93
C VAL A 448 -19.29 21.44 -8.48
N MET A 449 -18.32 22.15 -7.90
CA MET A 449 -18.47 23.57 -7.54
C MET A 449 -18.68 24.46 -8.77
N SER A 450 -17.99 24.19 -9.88
CA SER A 450 -18.16 24.93 -11.15
C SER A 450 -19.53 24.68 -11.76
N ALA A 451 -19.99 23.43 -11.79
CA ALA A 451 -21.33 23.08 -12.26
C ALA A 451 -22.42 23.77 -11.42
N TRP A 452 -22.23 23.82 -10.10
CA TRP A 452 -23.14 24.55 -9.22
C TRP A 452 -23.14 26.06 -9.53
N TYR A 453 -21.95 26.66 -9.66
CA TYR A 453 -21.80 28.06 -10.04
C TYR A 453 -22.51 28.38 -11.36
N GLU A 454 -22.28 27.58 -12.40
CA GLU A 454 -22.87 27.75 -13.74
C GLU A 454 -24.40 27.64 -13.72
N SER A 455 -24.96 26.78 -12.87
CA SER A 455 -26.42 26.65 -12.72
C SER A 455 -27.09 27.85 -12.03
N ASN A 456 -26.34 28.63 -11.23
CA ASN A 456 -26.86 29.76 -10.45
C ASN A 456 -26.49 31.14 -11.04
N GLY A 457 -25.35 31.25 -11.72
CA GLY A 457 -24.87 32.49 -12.34
C GLY A 457 -24.43 33.60 -11.37
N LEU A 458 -24.38 33.33 -10.06
CA LEU A 458 -23.94 34.29 -9.03
C LEU A 458 -22.51 33.98 -8.61
N ALA A 459 -21.63 35.00 -8.59
CA ALA A 459 -20.23 34.86 -8.16
C ALA A 459 -20.08 34.24 -6.77
N SER A 460 -20.99 34.54 -5.84
CA SER A 460 -21.03 33.96 -4.49
C SER A 460 -21.29 32.46 -4.46
N SER A 461 -21.82 31.87 -5.54
CA SER A 461 -22.06 30.41 -5.62
C SER A 461 -20.76 29.61 -5.69
N CYS A 462 -19.64 30.27 -5.96
CA CYS A 462 -18.32 29.66 -6.01
C CYS A 462 -17.56 29.70 -4.67
N ASP A 463 -18.09 30.43 -3.68
CA ASP A 463 -17.35 30.74 -2.45
C ASP A 463 -17.24 29.53 -1.49
N PHE A 464 -18.33 28.74 -1.37
CA PHE A 464 -18.41 27.58 -0.47
C PHE A 464 -17.88 27.85 0.94
N ASP A 465 -18.35 28.95 1.56
CA ASP A 465 -17.93 29.41 2.88
C ASP A 465 -16.41 29.71 2.96
N GLY A 466 -15.92 30.42 1.94
CA GLY A 466 -14.52 30.79 1.77
C GLY A 466 -13.57 29.63 1.40
N ASN A 467 -14.08 28.44 1.07
CA ASN A 467 -13.25 27.29 0.69
C ASN A 467 -12.89 27.26 -0.81
N ALA A 468 -13.54 28.10 -1.63
CA ALA A 468 -13.26 28.21 -3.05
C ALA A 468 -13.43 29.65 -3.57
N THR A 469 -12.85 29.91 -4.75
CA THR A 469 -12.91 31.21 -5.44
C THR A 469 -13.07 31.01 -6.94
N LEU A 470 -13.51 32.06 -7.64
CA LEU A 470 -13.55 32.06 -9.10
C LEU A 470 -12.13 32.03 -9.67
N SER A 471 -11.93 31.17 -10.67
CA SER A 471 -10.69 31.09 -11.43
C SER A 471 -10.49 32.36 -12.26
N SER A 472 -9.26 32.86 -12.32
CA SER A 472 -8.91 33.97 -13.22
C SER A 472 -9.10 33.63 -14.70
N ASN A 473 -9.12 32.33 -15.04
CA ASN A 473 -9.26 31.80 -16.40
C ASN A 473 -10.63 31.13 -16.60
N MET A 474 -11.64 31.49 -15.82
CA MET A 474 -12.95 30.87 -15.91
C MET A 474 -13.57 31.05 -17.30
N PRO A 475 -14.32 30.05 -17.79
CA PRO A 475 -15.14 30.21 -19.00
C PRO A 475 -16.14 31.35 -18.86
N ASN A 476 -16.46 32.04 -19.98
CA ASN A 476 -17.44 33.14 -19.95
C ASN A 476 -18.88 32.63 -19.82
N THR A 477 -19.15 31.42 -20.31
CA THR A 477 -20.46 30.78 -20.32
C THR A 477 -20.34 29.28 -20.03
N ALA A 478 -21.46 28.64 -19.66
CA ALA A 478 -21.52 27.19 -19.49
C ALA A 478 -21.26 26.44 -20.81
N ASP A 479 -21.63 27.01 -21.95
CA ASP A 479 -21.34 26.44 -23.27
C ASP A 479 -19.83 26.48 -23.59
N ASP A 480 -19.15 27.56 -23.21
CA ASP A 480 -17.69 27.65 -23.31
C ASP A 480 -17.00 26.62 -22.41
N ALA A 481 -17.50 26.44 -21.17
CA ALA A 481 -17.02 25.44 -20.23
C ALA A 481 -17.14 24.02 -20.80
N ASN A 482 -18.32 23.68 -21.32
CA ASN A 482 -18.57 22.38 -21.94
C ASN A 482 -17.71 22.16 -23.19
N THR A 483 -17.54 23.19 -24.03
CA THR A 483 -16.69 23.11 -25.23
C THR A 483 -15.22 22.86 -24.85
N ALA A 484 -14.71 23.57 -23.83
CA ALA A 484 -13.36 23.38 -23.32
C ALA A 484 -13.18 21.98 -22.72
N ALA A 485 -14.14 21.50 -21.92
CA ALA A 485 -14.11 20.16 -21.34
C ALA A 485 -14.06 19.08 -22.43
N GLN A 486 -14.91 19.18 -23.46
CA GLN A 486 -14.93 18.24 -24.59
C GLN A 486 -13.61 18.25 -25.38
N ALA A 487 -13.00 19.43 -25.57
CA ALA A 487 -11.70 19.54 -26.23
C ALA A 487 -10.58 18.85 -25.42
N CYS A 488 -10.61 18.96 -24.10
CA CYS A 488 -9.67 18.25 -23.23
C CYS A 488 -9.90 16.73 -23.26
N LEU A 489 -11.17 16.30 -23.12
CA LEU A 489 -11.58 14.89 -23.11
C LEU A 489 -11.34 14.19 -24.45
N ALA A 490 -11.29 14.92 -25.57
CA ALA A 490 -10.92 14.35 -26.87
C ALA A 490 -9.50 13.76 -26.91
N ASN A 491 -8.63 14.13 -25.97
CA ASN A 491 -7.29 13.55 -25.80
C ASN A 491 -7.27 12.33 -24.87
N GLN A 492 -8.40 12.01 -24.22
CA GLN A 492 -8.49 10.87 -23.31
C GLN A 492 -8.54 9.56 -24.09
N SER A 493 -7.70 8.61 -23.69
CA SER A 493 -7.79 7.21 -24.13
C SER A 493 -8.14 6.31 -22.95
N THR A 494 -8.86 5.21 -23.18
CA THR A 494 -9.31 4.33 -22.08
C THR A 494 -8.14 3.67 -21.34
N VAL A 495 -7.15 3.16 -22.08
CA VAL A 495 -5.96 2.52 -21.51
C VAL A 495 -4.73 3.13 -22.18
N VAL A 496 -3.81 3.66 -21.37
CA VAL A 496 -2.53 4.22 -21.84
C VAL A 496 -1.41 3.78 -20.91
N THR A 497 -0.16 3.85 -21.39
CA THR A 497 0.99 3.70 -20.50
C THR A 497 1.14 4.98 -19.68
N PRO A 498 1.13 4.92 -18.33
CA PRO A 498 1.38 6.08 -17.50
C PRO A 498 2.74 6.70 -17.76
N THR A 499 2.86 8.00 -17.49
CA THR A 499 4.14 8.73 -17.53
C THR A 499 4.38 9.39 -16.19
N ALA A 500 5.64 9.41 -15.73
CA ALA A 500 6.00 10.19 -14.56
C ALA A 500 5.73 11.68 -14.79
N GLN A 501 5.24 12.36 -13.76
CA GLN A 501 5.15 13.80 -13.80
C GLN A 501 6.54 14.45 -13.81
N SER A 502 6.66 15.55 -14.54
CA SER A 502 7.83 16.43 -14.48
C SER A 502 7.67 17.45 -13.35
N GLY A 503 7.95 17.05 -12.10
CA GLY A 503 8.23 17.98 -10.99
C GLY A 503 7.25 17.97 -9.80
N ASN A 504 7.86 18.05 -8.61
CA ASN A 504 7.31 18.20 -7.25
C ASN A 504 6.54 17.01 -6.65
N ALA A 505 7.29 16.12 -5.99
CA ALA A 505 6.75 15.15 -5.04
C ALA A 505 5.96 15.86 -3.91
N PRO A 506 4.74 15.40 -3.58
CA PRO A 506 4.04 15.84 -2.38
C PRO A 506 4.82 15.43 -1.12
N ALA A 507 4.86 16.31 -0.12
CA ALA A 507 5.50 16.02 1.16
C ALA A 507 4.61 15.07 1.99
N ALA A 508 4.95 13.79 2.02
CA ALA A 508 4.35 12.85 2.98
C ALA A 508 4.80 13.20 4.41
N THR A 509 3.86 13.33 5.34
CA THR A 509 4.12 13.69 6.75
C THR A 509 4.66 12.48 7.52
N SER A 510 5.91 12.08 7.26
CA SER A 510 6.59 11.05 8.06
C SER A 510 7.14 11.63 9.35
N THR A 511 7.01 10.92 10.48
CA THR A 511 7.71 11.29 11.72
C THR A 511 9.14 10.76 11.67
N ALA A 512 10.12 11.66 11.54
CA ALA A 512 11.53 11.29 11.62
C ALA A 512 11.93 11.01 13.08
N SER A 513 12.48 9.83 13.36
CA SER A 513 13.11 9.53 14.65
C SER A 513 14.49 10.23 14.72
N THR A 514 14.58 11.36 15.42
CA THR A 514 15.85 12.04 15.67
C THR A 514 16.67 11.30 16.73
N GLY A 515 17.64 10.50 16.31
CA GLY A 515 18.75 10.06 17.14
C GLY A 515 19.75 11.20 17.31
N SER A 516 19.99 11.63 18.56
CA SER A 516 20.94 12.70 18.89
C SER A 516 22.38 12.20 18.78
N GLY A 517 23.06 12.53 17.68
CA GLY A 517 24.51 12.38 17.51
C GLY A 517 25.20 13.74 17.61
N SER A 518 25.94 13.98 18.69
CA SER A 518 26.77 15.19 18.83
C SER A 518 27.98 15.12 17.89
N GLY A 519 28.01 15.97 16.87
CA GLY A 519 29.16 16.19 16.00
C GLY A 519 29.48 17.68 15.91
N THR A 520 30.55 18.10 16.59
CA THR A 520 31.10 19.45 16.54
C THR A 520 31.72 19.76 15.18
N THR A 521 31.29 20.85 14.52
CA THR A 521 32.18 21.71 13.72
C THR A 521 31.55 23.09 13.53
N SER A 522 32.38 24.10 13.79
CA SER A 522 32.11 25.52 13.69
C SER A 522 32.22 26.05 12.26
N SER A 523 31.28 26.89 11.82
CA SER A 523 31.61 28.10 11.07
C SER A 523 30.45 29.12 11.07
N SER A 524 30.84 30.38 11.01
CA SER A 524 30.13 31.60 11.38
C SER A 524 29.28 32.21 10.27
N GLY A 525 28.10 32.76 10.62
CA GLY A 525 27.34 33.68 9.78
C GLY A 525 26.19 34.34 10.56
N LYS A 526 26.19 35.67 10.63
CA LYS A 526 25.29 36.52 11.45
C LYS A 526 23.85 36.56 10.93
N ALA A 527 22.86 36.60 11.83
CA ALA A 527 21.73 37.55 11.79
C ALA A 527 20.85 37.41 13.04
N SER A 528 20.51 38.56 13.64
CA SER A 528 19.65 38.69 14.81
C SER A 528 18.16 38.61 14.44
N ALA A 529 17.36 37.88 15.21
CA ALA A 529 15.93 38.16 15.39
C ALA A 529 15.44 37.59 16.73
N ALA A 530 14.60 38.39 17.40
CA ALA A 530 14.21 38.24 18.79
C ALA A 530 13.27 37.05 19.06
N VAL A 531 13.47 36.39 20.20
CA VAL A 531 12.58 35.38 20.77
C VAL A 531 11.49 36.09 21.58
N ALA A 532 10.23 35.98 21.14
CA ALA A 532 9.07 36.34 21.93
C ALA A 532 8.54 35.09 22.65
N VAL A 533 8.53 35.15 23.99
CA VAL A 533 7.95 34.15 24.87
C VAL A 533 6.50 34.54 25.17
N MET A 534 5.55 33.70 24.75
CA MET A 534 4.17 33.63 25.28
C MET A 534 3.92 32.11 25.44
N GLY A 535 3.62 31.53 26.59
CA GLY A 535 2.71 31.96 27.65
C GLY A 535 1.50 31.02 27.63
N MET A 536 1.65 29.79 28.11
CA MET A 536 0.56 28.80 28.24
C MET A 536 -0.25 29.02 29.52
N PRO A 537 -1.60 28.93 29.49
CA PRO A 537 -2.39 28.86 30.71
C PRO A 537 -2.69 27.41 31.10
N SER A 538 -2.45 27.14 32.38
CA SER A 538 -2.72 25.90 33.11
C SER A 538 -4.23 25.73 33.38
N ILE A 539 -4.79 24.55 33.09
CA ILE A 539 -6.13 24.16 33.58
C ILE A 539 -5.96 23.25 34.80
N ALA A 540 -6.52 23.71 35.91
CA ALA A 540 -6.50 23.05 37.20
C ALA A 540 -7.55 21.93 37.26
N VAL A 541 -7.11 20.76 37.72
CA VAL A 541 -7.94 19.61 38.10
C VAL A 541 -8.53 19.89 39.49
N LEU A 542 -9.85 19.90 39.62
CA LEU A 542 -10.53 19.86 40.92
C LEU A 542 -11.08 18.45 41.16
N ALA A 543 -10.47 17.76 42.12
CA ALA A 543 -10.96 16.51 42.68
C ALA A 543 -12.05 16.81 43.73
N VAL A 544 -13.18 16.08 43.67
CA VAL A 544 -14.11 15.96 44.80
C VAL A 544 -14.36 14.48 45.04
N THR A 545 -13.91 14.03 46.21
CA THR A 545 -14.19 12.75 46.83
C THR A 545 -15.55 12.78 47.52
N ALA A 546 -16.34 11.71 47.41
CA ALA A 546 -17.40 11.40 48.36
C ALA A 546 -17.48 9.88 48.57
N VAL A 547 -17.35 9.48 49.82
CA VAL A 547 -17.35 8.12 50.35
C VAL A 547 -18.77 7.70 50.74
N GLY A 548 -19.19 6.52 50.27
CA GLY A 548 -19.94 5.48 51.01
C GLY A 548 -21.38 5.72 51.44
N VAL A 549 -22.26 4.74 51.15
CA VAL A 549 -23.01 3.95 52.15
C VAL A 549 -23.77 2.80 51.46
N VAL A 550 -23.63 1.61 52.07
CA VAL A 550 -24.32 0.34 51.81
C VAL A 550 -25.80 0.43 52.17
N LEU A 551 -26.70 -0.20 51.41
CA LEU A 551 -27.88 -0.92 51.88
C LEU A 551 -28.54 -1.69 50.73
N GLY A 552 -28.69 -3.01 50.89
CA GLY A 552 -29.35 -3.89 49.93
C GLY A 552 -30.87 -3.96 50.10
N ALA A 553 -31.55 -4.49 49.08
CA ALA A 553 -32.79 -5.23 49.22
C ALA A 553 -33.08 -6.01 47.93
N ALA A 554 -33.45 -7.28 48.11
CA ALA A 554 -33.97 -8.19 47.09
C ALA A 554 -35.51 -8.11 47.00
N ALA A 555 -36.06 -8.32 45.81
CA ALA A 555 -37.41 -8.84 45.48
C ALA A 555 -37.53 -8.80 43.93
N ILE A 556 -37.61 -9.89 43.15
CA ILE A 556 -38.68 -10.92 42.95
C ILE A 556 -40.04 -10.33 42.57
N VAL A 557 -40.66 -10.98 41.56
CA VAL A 557 -42.02 -10.87 40.97
C VAL A 557 -42.06 -9.95 39.73
N ALA A 558 -42.42 -10.37 38.50
CA ALA A 558 -42.99 -11.60 37.94
C ALA A 558 -42.44 -11.84 36.51
#